data_AF-A0A3C0AQC2-F1
#
_entry.id   AF-A0A3C0AQC2-F1
#
_cell.length_a   1.000
_cell.length_b   1.000
_cell.length_c   1.000
_cell.angle_alpha   90.00
_cell.angle_beta   90.00
_cell.angle_gamma   90.00
#
_symmetry.space_group_name_H-M   'P 1'
#
loop_
_entity.id
_entity.type
_entity.pdbx_description
1 polymer ?
#
loop_
_entity_poly.entity_id
_entity_poly.type
_entity_poly.pdbx_seq_one_letter_code
_entity_poly.pdbx_strand_id
1 'polypeptide(L)'
;EGTREAELRLDQRPAAIAKLPSDAQAIVPHKADQSELIRRITSTDEYAVMPPPEVGEKLTDAQIAKIKAWINQGAPYSRHWSFVPPERPPLPNITQQNWPTSPIDHFILAKLEAAG
;
A
#
# COMPACT_ATOMS: atom_id res chain seq x y z
N GLU A 1 -8.04 -7.16 19.58
CA GLU A 1 -8.45 -7.50 18.21
C GLU A 1 -9.96 -7.76 18.23
N GLY A 2 -10.78 -7.05 17.44
CA GLY A 2 -12.23 -7.25 17.51
C GLY A 2 -13.16 -6.22 16.86
N THR A 3 -12.67 -5.13 16.25
CA THR A 3 -13.55 -4.10 15.66
C THR A 3 -13.77 -4.27 14.15
N ARG A 4 -13.76 -5.53 13.67
CA ARG A 4 -13.87 -5.83 12.25
C ARG A 4 -15.32 -6.15 11.89
N GLU A 5 -15.97 -5.23 11.18
CA GLU A 5 -17.31 -5.44 10.65
C GLU A 5 -17.28 -6.13 9.28
N ALA A 6 -18.25 -7.03 9.05
CA ALA A 6 -18.47 -7.74 7.78
C ALA A 6 -17.26 -8.52 7.22
N GLU A 7 -16.35 -8.99 8.10
CA GLU A 7 -15.09 -9.69 7.75
C GLU A 7 -14.19 -8.92 6.75
N LEU A 8 -14.42 -7.61 6.57
CA LEU A 8 -13.78 -6.81 5.54
C LEU A 8 -12.28 -6.61 5.81
N ARG A 9 -11.45 -6.99 4.85
CA ARG A 9 -9.99 -6.85 4.91
C ARG A 9 -9.46 -5.72 4.03
N LEU A 10 -9.41 -4.51 4.59
CA LEU A 10 -8.79 -3.35 3.94
C LEU A 10 -7.26 -3.45 3.84
N ASP A 11 -6.64 -4.30 4.67
CA ASP A 11 -5.20 -4.54 4.71
C ASP A 11 -4.72 -5.48 3.58
N GLN A 12 -5.62 -6.27 3.01
CA GLN A 12 -5.31 -7.18 1.92
C GLN A 12 -5.94 -6.66 0.63
N ARG A 13 -5.09 -6.16 -0.29
CA ARG A 13 -5.55 -5.62 -1.59
C ARG A 13 -6.60 -6.51 -2.29
N PRO A 14 -6.41 -7.84 -2.44
CA PRO A 14 -7.39 -8.67 -3.14
C PRO A 14 -8.78 -8.64 -2.49
N ALA A 15 -8.83 -8.62 -1.16
CA ALA A 15 -10.10 -8.55 -0.42
C ALA A 15 -10.71 -7.14 -0.45
N ALA A 16 -9.89 -6.09 -0.38
CA ALA A 16 -10.35 -4.71 -0.39
C ALA A 16 -10.98 -4.28 -1.73
N ILE A 17 -10.54 -4.87 -2.85
CA ILE A 17 -11.10 -4.62 -4.19
C ILE A 17 -12.10 -5.69 -4.64
N ALA A 18 -12.30 -6.76 -3.86
CA ALA A 18 -13.27 -7.78 -4.19
C ALA A 18 -14.71 -7.24 -4.06
N LYS A 19 -15.62 -7.88 -4.78
CA LYS A 19 -17.05 -7.65 -4.57
C LYS A 19 -17.45 -8.12 -3.17
N LEU A 20 -18.16 -7.25 -2.46
CA LEU A 20 -18.76 -7.53 -1.17
C LEU A 20 -20.10 -8.27 -1.37
N PRO A 21 -20.66 -8.88 -0.31
CA PRO A 21 -22.01 -9.48 -0.37
C PRO A 21 -23.10 -8.49 -0.80
N SER A 22 -22.89 -7.18 -0.62
CA SER A 22 -23.76 -6.10 -1.08
C SER A 22 -23.59 -5.73 -2.57
N ASP A 23 -22.79 -6.48 -3.33
CA ASP A 23 -22.36 -6.21 -4.72
C ASP A 23 -21.49 -4.95 -4.92
N ALA A 24 -21.27 -4.17 -3.85
CA ALA A 24 -20.34 -3.05 -3.84
C ALA A 24 -18.86 -3.50 -3.70
N GLN A 25 -17.91 -2.59 -3.88
CA GLN A 25 -16.49 -2.80 -3.57
C GLN A 25 -16.05 -1.79 -2.51
N ALA A 26 -15.25 -2.24 -1.53
CA ALA A 26 -14.74 -1.33 -0.50
C ALA A 26 -13.85 -0.24 -1.12
N ILE A 27 -12.95 -0.63 -2.03
CA ILE A 27 -12.11 0.27 -2.82
C ILE A 27 -12.27 -0.08 -4.30
N VAL A 28 -12.63 0.93 -5.10
CA VAL A 28 -12.62 0.87 -6.57
C VAL A 28 -11.42 1.66 -7.07
N PRO A 29 -10.33 0.99 -7.52
CA PRO A 29 -9.14 1.68 -8.02
C PRO A 29 -9.51 2.68 -9.12
N HIS A 30 -8.88 3.86 -9.07
CA HIS A 30 -9.12 4.99 -9.99
C HIS A 30 -10.49 5.66 -9.90
N LYS A 31 -11.40 5.19 -9.04
CA LYS A 31 -12.76 5.74 -8.89
C LYS A 31 -13.13 5.87 -7.42
N ALA A 32 -12.55 6.86 -6.74
CA ALA A 32 -12.84 7.12 -5.33
C ALA A 32 -14.34 7.28 -5.03
N ASP A 33 -15.08 7.95 -5.92
CA ASP A 33 -16.51 8.22 -5.72
C ASP A 33 -17.40 6.96 -5.83
N GLN A 34 -16.89 5.87 -6.41
CA GLN A 34 -17.58 4.57 -6.47
C GLN A 34 -17.17 3.62 -5.34
N SER A 35 -16.26 4.06 -4.46
CA SER A 35 -15.74 3.25 -3.37
C SER A 35 -16.61 3.35 -2.12
N GLU A 36 -17.09 2.21 -1.61
CA GLU A 36 -17.91 2.16 -0.39
C GLU A 36 -17.17 2.74 0.83
N LEU A 37 -15.83 2.61 0.88
CA LEU A 37 -15.00 3.24 1.92
C LEU A 37 -15.22 4.75 1.99
N ILE A 38 -15.22 5.43 0.83
CA ILE A 38 -15.42 6.88 0.77
C ILE A 38 -16.84 7.24 1.23
N ARG A 39 -17.85 6.50 0.76
CA ARG A 39 -19.24 6.70 1.15
C ARG A 39 -19.42 6.66 2.67
N ARG A 40 -18.78 5.69 3.35
CA ARG A 40 -18.88 5.52 4.80
C ARG A 40 -18.16 6.62 5.59
N ILE A 41 -16.95 7.01 5.19
CA ILE A 41 -16.21 8.06 5.92
C ILE A 41 -16.77 9.48 5.69
N THR A 42 -17.60 9.67 4.67
CA THR A 42 -18.30 10.95 4.40
C THR A 42 -19.79 10.93 4.75
N SER A 43 -20.31 9.82 5.28
CA SER A 43 -21.74 9.70 5.59
C SER A 43 -22.14 10.60 6.75
N THR A 44 -23.37 11.12 6.70
CA THR A 44 -24.00 11.85 7.82
C THR A 44 -24.92 10.95 8.66
N ASP A 45 -25.31 9.79 8.14
CA ASP A 45 -26.10 8.78 8.86
C ASP A 45 -25.24 8.07 9.92
N GLU A 46 -25.70 8.12 11.17
CA GLU A 46 -25.02 7.57 12.35
C GLU A 46 -24.81 6.05 12.29
N TYR A 47 -25.67 5.32 11.56
CA TYR A 47 -25.55 3.87 11.39
C TYR A 47 -24.64 3.46 10.22
N ALA A 48 -24.36 4.39 9.30
CA ALA A 48 -23.55 4.13 8.11
C ALA A 48 -22.15 4.79 8.18
N VAL A 49 -21.99 5.84 9.00
CA VAL A 49 -20.74 6.58 9.11
C VAL A 49 -19.65 5.77 9.79
N MET A 50 -18.43 5.88 9.26
CA MET A 50 -17.25 5.25 9.83
C MET A 50 -16.15 6.30 10.09
N PRO A 51 -15.51 6.30 11.27
CA PRO A 51 -15.78 5.39 12.40
C PRO A 51 -17.14 5.65 13.05
N PRO A 52 -17.75 4.64 13.71
CA PRO A 52 -18.99 4.83 14.45
C PRO A 52 -18.79 5.92 15.51
N PRO A 53 -19.79 6.80 15.75
CA PRO A 53 -19.65 7.93 16.68
C PRO A 53 -19.22 7.54 18.10
N GLU A 54 -19.56 6.32 18.51
CA GLU A 54 -19.25 5.73 19.81
C GLU A 54 -17.83 5.12 19.90
N VAL A 55 -17.12 4.95 18.78
CA VAL A 55 -15.79 4.31 18.73
C VAL A 55 -14.66 5.32 18.50
N GLY A 56 -14.89 6.40 17.75
CA GLY A 56 -13.82 7.34 17.46
C GLY A 56 -14.23 8.61 16.71
N GLU A 57 -13.25 9.50 16.55
CA GLU A 57 -13.44 10.79 15.88
C GLU A 57 -13.57 10.63 14.36
N LYS A 58 -14.40 11.49 13.76
CA LYS A 58 -14.52 11.59 12.31
C LYS A 58 -13.19 12.03 11.69
N LEU A 59 -12.91 11.51 10.50
CA LEU A 59 -11.77 11.98 9.73
C LEU A 59 -12.00 13.43 9.31
N THR A 60 -10.92 14.22 9.33
CA THR A 60 -10.92 15.58 8.80
C THR A 60 -11.03 15.56 7.27
N ASP A 61 -11.54 16.64 6.68
CA ASP A 61 -11.65 16.79 5.22
C ASP A 61 -10.29 16.60 4.53
N ALA A 62 -9.20 17.07 5.15
CA ALA A 62 -7.85 16.89 4.64
C ALA A 62 -7.42 15.41 4.61
N GLN A 63 -7.82 14.61 5.60
CA GLN A 63 -7.55 13.16 5.62
C GLN A 63 -8.40 12.44 4.57
N ILE A 64 -9.69 12.78 4.46
CA ILE A 64 -10.59 12.23 3.45
C ILE A 64 -10.06 12.53 2.03
N ALA A 65 -9.60 13.77 1.79
CA ALA A 65 -9.02 14.17 0.51
C ALA A 65 -7.77 13.34 0.15
N LYS A 66 -6.90 13.04 1.12
CA LYS A 66 -5.73 12.16 0.92
C LYS A 66 -6.16 10.75 0.53
N ILE A 67 -7.18 10.19 1.20
CA ILE A 67 -7.70 8.85 0.88
C ILE A 67 -8.30 8.84 -0.53
N LYS A 68 -9.11 9.85 -0.89
CA LYS A 68 -9.66 9.98 -2.25
C LYS A 68 -8.55 10.04 -3.31
N ALA A 69 -7.53 10.88 -3.09
CA ALA A 69 -6.39 11.00 -4.00
C ALA A 69 -5.64 9.66 -4.15
N TRP A 70 -5.39 8.96 -3.05
CA TRP A 70 -4.75 7.64 -3.06
C TRP A 70 -5.56 6.60 -3.83
N ILE A 71 -6.89 6.54 -3.66
CA ILE A 71 -7.75 5.64 -4.44
C ILE A 71 -7.71 6.00 -5.93
N ASN A 72 -7.75 7.29 -6.27
CA ASN A 72 -7.69 7.76 -7.66
C ASN A 72 -6.35 7.44 -8.35
N GLN A 73 -5.26 7.34 -7.57
CA GLN A 73 -3.96 6.85 -8.04
C GLN A 73 -3.92 5.31 -8.25
N GLY A 74 -5.04 4.62 -8.02
CA GLY A 74 -5.15 3.16 -8.19
C GLY A 74 -5.02 2.37 -6.88
N ALA A 75 -5.05 3.06 -5.73
CA ALA A 75 -4.88 2.46 -4.41
C ALA A 75 -3.65 1.54 -4.34
N PRO A 76 -2.44 2.04 -4.64
CA PRO A 76 -1.24 1.20 -4.58
C PRO A 76 -0.99 0.72 -3.15
N TYR A 77 -0.79 -0.59 -3.01
CA TYR A 77 -0.33 -1.24 -1.78
C TYR A 77 1.09 -1.76 -1.99
N SER A 78 2.00 -1.42 -1.09
CA SER A 78 3.26 -2.14 -0.94
C SER A 78 3.12 -3.14 0.20
N ARG A 79 3.60 -4.37 0.00
CA ARG A 79 3.79 -5.28 1.12
C ARG A 79 4.82 -4.66 2.07
N HIS A 80 4.62 -4.80 3.38
CA HIS A 80 5.60 -4.34 4.36
C HIS A 80 6.97 -4.98 4.06
N TRP A 81 8.04 -4.19 4.12
CA TRP A 81 9.38 -4.55 3.65
C TRP A 81 9.90 -5.87 4.25
N SER A 82 9.58 -6.15 5.51
CA SER A 82 9.99 -7.38 6.22
C SER A 82 9.31 -8.66 5.74
N PHE A 83 8.21 -8.55 4.98
CA PHE A 83 7.49 -9.69 4.40
C PHE A 83 7.77 -9.86 2.89
N VAL A 84 8.66 -9.04 2.33
CA VAL A 84 9.18 -9.20 0.98
C VAL A 84 10.52 -9.93 1.10
N PRO A 85 10.65 -11.17 0.60
CA PRO A 85 11.92 -11.87 0.61
C PRO A 85 13.00 -11.02 -0.08
N PRO A 86 14.19 -10.84 0.52
CA PRO A 86 15.27 -10.10 -0.13
C PRO A 86 15.73 -10.86 -1.38
N GLU A 87 15.75 -10.18 -2.51
CA GLU A 87 16.30 -10.72 -3.76
C GLU A 87 17.79 -10.44 -3.82
N ARG A 88 18.58 -11.42 -4.26
CA ARG A 88 20.02 -11.23 -4.45
C ARG A 88 20.24 -10.52 -5.79
N PRO A 89 20.74 -9.27 -5.82
CA PRO A 89 21.01 -8.58 -7.07
C PRO A 89 22.12 -9.28 -7.85
N PRO A 90 22.11 -9.21 -9.19
CA PRO A 90 23.23 -9.69 -10.00
C PRO A 90 24.50 -8.91 -9.64
N LEU A 91 25.64 -9.59 -9.71
CA LEU A 91 26.93 -8.91 -9.50
C LEU A 91 27.19 -7.93 -10.64
N PRO A 92 27.68 -6.73 -10.35
CA PRO A 92 28.01 -5.77 -11.39
C PRO A 92 29.20 -6.28 -12.22
N ASN A 93 29.15 -5.98 -13.52
CA ASN A 93 30.28 -6.20 -14.41
C ASN A 93 31.35 -5.16 -14.09
N ILE A 94 32.57 -5.65 -13.87
CA ILE A 94 33.74 -4.88 -13.49
C ILE A 94 34.88 -5.19 -14.46
N THR A 95 35.74 -4.21 -14.67
CA THR A 95 36.88 -4.33 -15.57
C THR A 95 37.98 -5.17 -14.94
N GLN A 96 38.25 -4.98 -13.65
CA GLN A 96 39.28 -5.75 -12.92
C GLN A 96 38.73 -7.00 -12.23
N GLN A 97 38.71 -8.14 -12.93
CA GLN A 97 38.13 -9.38 -12.38
C GLN A 97 39.00 -10.11 -11.33
N ASN A 98 40.30 -9.78 -11.21
CA ASN A 98 41.23 -10.49 -10.32
C ASN A 98 41.36 -9.87 -8.92
N TRP A 99 40.79 -8.68 -8.70
CA TRP A 99 40.83 -7.96 -7.42
C TRP A 99 39.72 -8.36 -6.43
N PRO A 100 38.45 -8.60 -6.86
CA PRO A 100 37.38 -9.02 -5.96
C PRO A 100 37.68 -10.38 -5.33
N THR A 101 37.64 -10.44 -4.00
CA THR A 101 37.78 -11.68 -3.24
C THR A 101 36.44 -12.19 -2.71
N SER A 102 35.45 -11.31 -2.67
CA SER A 102 34.10 -11.56 -2.20
C SER A 102 33.05 -10.88 -3.08
N PRO A 103 31.79 -11.34 -3.07
CA PRO A 103 30.72 -10.70 -3.85
C PRO A 103 30.49 -9.21 -3.56
N ILE A 104 30.81 -8.73 -2.35
CA ILE A 104 30.66 -7.32 -2.00
C ILE A 104 31.71 -6.44 -2.69
N ASP A 105 32.90 -6.99 -2.96
CA ASP A 105 34.00 -6.28 -3.62
C ASP A 105 33.66 -5.88 -5.06
N HIS A 106 32.81 -6.66 -5.74
CA HIS A 106 32.30 -6.30 -7.06
C HIS A 106 31.52 -4.97 -7.03
N PHE A 107 30.70 -4.75 -6.01
CA PHE A 107 29.93 -3.50 -5.87
C PHE A 107 30.82 -2.31 -5.52
N ILE A 108 31.85 -2.54 -4.69
CA ILE A 108 32.84 -1.51 -4.34
C ILE A 108 33.63 -1.10 -5.59
N LEU A 109 34.15 -2.08 -6.32
CA LEU A 109 34.96 -1.84 -7.51
C LEU A 109 34.14 -1.19 -8.64
N ALA A 110 32.91 -1.63 -8.87
CA ALA A 110 32.03 -0.97 -9.85
C ALA A 110 31.80 0.52 -9.54
N LYS A 111 31.67 0.88 -8.26
CA LYS A 111 31.56 2.27 -7.80
C LYS A 111 32.85 3.07 -8.01
N LEU A 112 34.01 2.44 -7.80
CA LEU A 112 35.32 3.06 -8.05
C LEU A 112 35.56 3.28 -9.55
N GLU A 113 35.28 2.28 -10.37
CA GLU A 113 35.40 2.37 -11.84
C GLU A 113 34.47 3.44 -12.43
N ALA A 114 33.27 3.62 -11.89
CA ALA A 114 32.33 4.66 -12.34
C ALA A 114 32.71 6.10 -11.92
N ALA A 115 33.59 6.25 -10.93
CA ALA A 115 33.99 7.56 -10.38
C ALA A 115 35.37 8.04 -10.87
N GLY A 116 36.12 7.19 -11.59
CA GLY A 116 37.38 7.52 -12.25
C GLY A 116 37.19 7.93 -13.71
#